data_AF-A0A2G6RAD8-F1
#
_entry.id   AF-A0A2G6RAD8-F1
#
_cell.length_a   1.000
_cell.length_b   1.000
_cell.length_c   1.000
_cell.angle_alpha   90.00
_cell.angle_beta   90.00
_cell.angle_gamma   90.00
#
_symmetry.space_group_name_H-M   'P 1'
#
loop_
_entity.id
_entity.type
_entity.pdbx_description
1 polymer ?
#
loop_
_entity_poly.entity_id
_entity_poly.type
_entity_poly.pdbx_seq_one_letter_code
_entity_poly.pdbx_strand_id
1 'polypeptide(L)'
;KIDSTNHIASNLEKSLIKIRQDARARVYSNEDNFFSFYDNTSLNFIPVINDKERNVFILTGPQVSGVVLLGNDYKLSYDKKNEFKKKKNHNSILQFPYTSGDKENPTVSTIHSHVITEYISSTDICTLLLYKNYVEWKQHIVMSKKKVSIFNLEKESLFTMKRKTWEKIYNIEKDKK
;
A
#
# COMPACT_ATOMS: atom_id res chain seq x y z
N LYS A 1 -29.88 3.74 -2.76
CA LYS A 1 -30.94 2.70 -2.82
C LYS A 1 -30.24 1.38 -3.03
N ILE A 2 -30.23 0.50 -2.03
CA ILE A 2 -29.63 -0.84 -2.18
C ILE A 2 -30.54 -1.60 -3.14
N ASP A 3 -29.97 -2.15 -4.21
CA ASP A 3 -30.71 -2.99 -5.14
C ASP A 3 -31.01 -4.33 -4.44
N SER A 4 -32.24 -4.44 -3.93
CA SER A 4 -32.75 -5.65 -3.27
C SER A 4 -33.48 -6.57 -4.25
N THR A 5 -33.40 -6.32 -5.57
CA THR A 5 -34.26 -6.98 -6.56
C THR A 5 -33.55 -8.10 -7.31
N ASN A 6 -32.23 -8.03 -7.45
CA ASN A 6 -31.46 -9.03 -8.19
C ASN A 6 -30.52 -9.82 -7.28
N HIS A 7 -30.95 -11.04 -6.94
CA HIS A 7 -30.18 -11.96 -6.08
C HIS A 7 -29.19 -12.84 -6.86
N ILE A 8 -29.15 -12.75 -8.19
CA ILE A 8 -28.27 -13.57 -9.01
C ILE A 8 -26.98 -12.79 -9.32
N ALA A 9 -25.87 -13.22 -8.74
CA ALA A 9 -24.56 -12.66 -9.04
C ALA A 9 -24.24 -12.78 -10.54
N SER A 10 -23.84 -11.67 -11.14
CA SER A 10 -23.28 -11.59 -12.49
C SER A 10 -21.99 -12.41 -12.61
N ASN A 11 -21.56 -12.67 -13.85
CA ASN A 11 -20.31 -13.39 -14.10
C ASN A 11 -19.08 -12.64 -13.54
N LEU A 12 -19.12 -11.30 -13.52
CA LEU A 12 -18.08 -10.48 -12.91
C LEU A 12 -18.06 -10.65 -11.39
N GLU A 13 -19.21 -10.55 -10.73
CA GLU A 13 -19.32 -10.73 -9.28
C GLU A 13 -18.89 -12.14 -8.86
N LYS A 14 -19.34 -13.18 -9.58
CA LYS A 14 -18.88 -14.56 -9.37
C LYS A 14 -17.37 -14.67 -9.49
N SER A 15 -16.77 -13.99 -10.46
CA SER A 15 -15.31 -13.98 -10.64
C SER A 15 -14.60 -13.26 -9.49
N LEU A 16 -15.08 -12.09 -9.08
CA LEU A 16 -14.53 -11.32 -7.94
C LEU A 16 -14.62 -12.11 -6.64
N ILE A 17 -15.75 -12.77 -6.38
CA ILE A 17 -15.97 -13.63 -5.21
C ILE A 17 -15.00 -14.83 -5.26
N LYS A 18 -14.91 -15.54 -6.39
CA LYS A 18 -14.05 -16.73 -6.54
C LYS A 18 -12.59 -16.39 -6.23
N ILE A 19 -12.02 -15.35 -6.86
CA ILE A 19 -10.61 -15.01 -6.64
C ILE A 19 -10.36 -14.51 -5.22
N ARG A 20 -11.31 -13.77 -4.61
CA ARG A 20 -11.20 -13.31 -3.23
C ARG A 20 -11.22 -14.46 -2.23
N GLN A 21 -12.08 -15.46 -2.45
CA GLN A 21 -12.15 -16.65 -1.60
C GLN A 21 -10.89 -17.51 -1.72
N ASP A 22 -10.40 -17.74 -2.94
CA ASP A 22 -9.13 -18.45 -3.16
C ASP A 22 -7.96 -17.72 -2.49
N ALA A 23 -7.86 -16.40 -2.65
CA ALA A 23 -6.83 -15.60 -1.98
C ALA A 23 -6.86 -15.73 -0.46
N ARG A 24 -8.06 -15.70 0.15
CA ARG A 24 -8.24 -15.93 1.59
C ARG A 24 -7.78 -17.31 2.01
N ALA A 25 -8.21 -18.35 1.29
CA ALA A 25 -7.83 -19.73 1.59
C ALA A 25 -6.31 -19.90 1.58
N ARG A 26 -5.64 -19.38 0.54
CA ARG A 26 -4.17 -19.44 0.42
C ARG A 26 -3.43 -18.68 1.51
N VAL A 27 -3.94 -17.50 1.89
CA VAL A 27 -3.36 -16.73 2.98
C VAL A 27 -3.46 -17.50 4.29
N TYR A 28 -4.64 -18.00 4.64
CA TYR A 28 -4.85 -18.64 5.93
C TYR A 28 -4.30 -20.07 6.02
N SER A 29 -4.18 -20.80 4.91
CA SER A 29 -3.44 -22.07 4.91
C SER A 29 -1.93 -21.85 5.02
N ASN A 30 -1.42 -20.76 4.42
CA ASN A 30 -0.03 -20.34 4.42
C ASN A 30 0.97 -21.50 4.19
N GLU A 31 0.62 -22.46 3.34
CA GLU A 31 1.34 -23.75 3.19
C GLU A 31 2.83 -23.61 2.85
N ASP A 32 3.20 -22.51 2.19
CA ASP A 32 4.57 -22.22 1.78
C ASP A 32 5.25 -21.11 2.61
N ASN A 33 4.66 -20.76 3.77
CA ASN A 33 5.18 -19.76 4.72
C ASN A 33 5.50 -18.39 4.09
N PHE A 34 4.77 -18.03 3.04
CA PHE A 34 5.00 -16.77 2.32
C PHE A 34 4.37 -15.56 3.01
N PHE A 35 3.24 -15.76 3.69
CA PHE A 35 2.50 -14.69 4.35
C PHE A 35 2.99 -14.52 5.79
N SER A 36 3.19 -13.26 6.18
CA SER A 36 3.54 -12.85 7.53
C SER A 36 2.34 -12.20 8.21
N PHE A 37 2.13 -12.56 9.48
CA PHE A 37 1.04 -12.07 10.31
C PHE A 37 1.62 -11.30 11.50
N TYR A 38 1.05 -10.15 11.78
CA TYR A 38 1.48 -9.27 12.87
C TYR A 38 0.32 -9.03 13.83
N ASP A 39 0.62 -8.96 15.13
CA ASP A 39 -0.38 -8.66 16.15
C ASP A 39 -1.02 -7.29 15.92
N ASN A 40 -2.30 -7.17 16.32
CA ASN A 40 -3.10 -5.95 16.13
C ASN A 40 -3.21 -5.50 14.67
N THR A 41 -3.12 -6.43 13.71
CA THR A 41 -3.33 -6.16 12.30
C THR A 41 -4.41 -7.05 11.70
N SER A 42 -5.01 -6.60 10.61
CA SER A 42 -5.99 -7.36 9.83
C SER A 42 -5.69 -7.24 8.34
N LEU A 43 -6.05 -8.27 7.59
CA LEU A 43 -5.83 -8.32 6.14
C LEU A 43 -7.11 -7.98 5.38
N ASN A 44 -7.01 -6.97 4.50
CA ASN A 44 -8.09 -6.54 3.62
C ASN A 44 -7.88 -7.07 2.20
N PHE A 45 -8.81 -7.88 1.71
CA PHE A 45 -8.72 -8.54 0.40
C PHE A 45 -9.55 -7.77 -0.63
N ILE A 46 -8.86 -7.18 -1.60
CA ILE A 46 -9.43 -6.28 -2.62
C ILE A 46 -9.25 -6.94 -4.01
N PRO A 47 -10.28 -7.65 -4.52
CA PRO A 47 -10.25 -8.20 -5.86
C PRO A 47 -10.43 -7.08 -6.91
N VAL A 48 -9.57 -7.07 -7.92
CA VAL A 48 -9.61 -6.14 -9.05
C VAL A 48 -9.52 -6.94 -10.35
N ILE A 49 -10.54 -6.80 -11.19
CA ILE A 49 -10.61 -7.39 -12.53
C ILE A 49 -10.78 -6.25 -13.53
N ASN A 50 -9.88 -6.17 -14.49
CA ASN A 50 -10.00 -5.33 -15.69
C ASN A 50 -9.64 -6.15 -16.93
N ASP A 51 -9.68 -5.53 -18.11
CA ASP A 51 -9.43 -6.22 -19.39
C ASP A 51 -8.04 -6.88 -19.49
N LYS A 52 -7.06 -6.34 -18.74
CA LYS A 52 -5.65 -6.75 -18.81
C LYS A 52 -5.27 -7.71 -17.68
N GLU A 53 -5.78 -7.50 -16.48
CA GLU A 53 -5.33 -8.20 -15.30
C GLU A 53 -6.45 -8.58 -14.33
N ARG A 54 -6.22 -9.68 -13.61
CA ARG A 54 -7.05 -10.15 -12.51
C ARG A 54 -6.16 -10.35 -11.31
N ASN A 55 -6.39 -9.56 -10.27
CA ASN A 55 -5.57 -9.61 -9.08
C ASN A 55 -6.41 -9.52 -7.82
N VAL A 56 -5.86 -10.03 -6.73
CA VAL A 56 -6.30 -9.70 -5.38
C VAL A 56 -5.16 -8.98 -4.70
N PHE A 57 -5.38 -7.72 -4.35
CA PHE A 57 -4.49 -6.99 -3.45
C PHE A 57 -4.89 -7.30 -2.01
N ILE A 58 -3.89 -7.51 -1.17
CA ILE A 58 -4.07 -7.85 0.23
C ILE A 58 -3.34 -6.77 1.00
N LEU A 59 -4.10 -5.88 1.64
CA LEU A 59 -3.56 -4.76 2.40
C LEU A 59 -3.55 -5.10 3.89
N THR A 60 -2.43 -4.83 4.56
CA THR A 60 -2.36 -4.92 6.01
C THR A 60 -2.85 -3.61 6.63
N GLY A 61 -3.88 -3.70 7.48
CA GLY A 61 -4.43 -2.55 8.20
C GLY A 61 -4.34 -2.72 9.72
N PRO A 62 -4.11 -1.65 10.50
CA PRO A 62 -4.08 -1.70 11.95
C PRO A 62 -5.48 -1.96 12.53
N GLN A 63 -5.54 -2.72 13.62
CA GLN A 63 -6.73 -2.87 14.46
C GLN A 63 -6.77 -1.89 15.64
N VAL A 64 -5.72 -1.08 15.78
CA VAL A 64 -5.60 -0.01 16.77
C VAL A 64 -5.65 1.35 16.08
N SER A 65 -6.14 2.36 16.81
CA SER A 65 -6.23 3.73 16.30
C SER A 65 -4.90 4.48 16.47
N GLY A 66 -4.77 5.62 15.78
CA GLY A 66 -3.66 6.56 15.95
C GLY A 66 -2.42 6.22 15.14
N VAL A 67 -2.47 5.21 14.27
CA VAL A 67 -1.32 4.76 13.48
C VAL A 67 -1.70 4.40 12.05
N VAL A 68 -0.79 4.63 11.12
CA VAL A 68 -0.82 4.15 9.74
C VAL A 68 0.20 3.02 9.61
N LEU A 69 -0.20 1.91 8.99
CA LEU A 69 0.72 0.83 8.63
C LEU A 69 0.97 0.85 7.13
N LEU A 70 2.24 0.85 6.72
CA LEU A 70 2.63 0.71 5.31
C LEU A 70 3.38 -0.61 5.11
N GLY A 71 3.01 -1.32 4.05
CA GLY A 71 3.60 -2.59 3.68
C GLY A 71 3.06 -3.79 4.45
N ASN A 72 3.80 -4.92 4.40
CA ASN A 72 3.23 -6.26 4.59
C ASN A 72 2.04 -6.51 3.64
N ASP A 73 2.12 -5.96 2.43
CA ASP A 73 1.06 -6.07 1.44
C ASP A 73 1.40 -7.12 0.39
N TYR A 74 0.38 -7.72 -0.20
CA TYR A 74 0.53 -8.80 -1.16
C TYR A 74 -0.31 -8.58 -2.41
N LYS A 75 0.17 -9.11 -3.54
CA LYS A 75 -0.57 -9.18 -4.80
C LYS A 75 -0.60 -10.61 -5.29
N LEU A 76 -1.79 -11.20 -5.36
CA LEU A 76 -2.04 -12.49 -5.99
C LEU A 76 -2.61 -12.24 -7.39
N SER A 77 -2.01 -12.84 -8.41
CA SER A 77 -2.44 -12.71 -9.81
C SER A 77 -3.09 -13.99 -10.30
N TYR A 78 -4.15 -13.81 -11.10
CA TYR A 78 -5.00 -14.86 -11.64
C TYR A 78 -5.06 -14.77 -13.17
N ASP A 79 -5.33 -15.89 -13.83
CA ASP A 79 -5.64 -15.90 -15.27
C ASP A 79 -7.11 -15.61 -15.57
N LYS A 80 -7.45 -15.57 -16.86
CA LYS A 80 -8.81 -15.32 -17.36
C LYS A 80 -9.84 -16.35 -16.89
N LYS A 81 -9.41 -17.54 -16.43
CA LYS A 81 -10.27 -18.60 -15.87
C LYS A 81 -10.40 -18.50 -14.35
N ASN A 82 -9.87 -17.43 -13.75
CA ASN A 82 -9.79 -17.20 -12.31
C ASN A 82 -8.89 -18.21 -11.59
N GLU A 83 -7.90 -18.78 -12.28
CA GLU A 83 -6.93 -19.71 -11.68
C GLU A 83 -5.67 -18.96 -11.23
N PHE A 84 -5.16 -19.30 -10.04
CA PHE A 84 -3.97 -18.68 -9.47
C PHE A 84 -2.74 -18.89 -10.37
N LYS A 85 -1.90 -17.85 -10.48
CA LYS A 85 -0.65 -17.91 -11.27
C LYS A 85 0.59 -17.60 -10.47
N LYS A 86 0.57 -16.48 -9.74
CA LYS A 86 1.75 -15.98 -9.04
C LYS A 86 1.35 -15.07 -7.90
N LYS A 87 2.26 -14.92 -6.95
CA LYS A 87 2.16 -13.99 -5.85
C LYS A 87 3.41 -13.11 -5.77
N LYS A 88 3.23 -11.90 -5.27
CA LYS A 88 4.28 -10.92 -4.99
C LYS A 88 4.02 -10.29 -3.62
N ASN A 89 5.09 -9.93 -2.93
CA ASN A 89 5.04 -9.31 -1.62
C ASN A 89 5.73 -7.94 -1.62
N HIS A 90 5.30 -7.11 -0.68
CA HIS A 90 5.99 -5.90 -0.26
C HIS A 90 6.52 -6.13 1.16
N ASN A 91 7.69 -6.78 1.24
CA ASN A 91 8.29 -7.26 2.50
C ASN A 91 8.93 -6.14 3.31
N SER A 92 8.09 -5.46 4.09
CA SER A 92 8.46 -4.60 5.23
C SER A 92 7.17 -4.05 5.80
N ILE A 93 7.03 -4.00 7.13
CA ILE A 93 5.95 -3.24 7.77
C ILE A 93 6.55 -2.01 8.44
N LEU A 94 5.93 -0.86 8.22
CA LEU A 94 6.30 0.41 8.82
C LEU A 94 5.09 0.99 9.51
N GLN A 95 5.30 1.57 10.69
CA GLN A 95 4.26 2.17 11.49
C GLN A 95 4.55 3.66 11.66
N PHE A 96 3.57 4.49 11.35
CA PHE A 96 3.65 5.95 11.50
C PHE A 96 2.49 6.45 12.37
N PRO A 97 2.75 7.20 13.46
CA PRO A 97 1.70 7.67 14.37
C PRO A 97 0.97 8.88 13.80
N TYR A 98 -0.35 8.98 13.78
CA TYR A 98 -1.09 10.08 13.11
C TYR A 98 -0.56 11.50 13.38
N THR A 99 -0.08 11.75 14.60
CA THR A 99 0.48 13.02 15.04
C THR A 99 1.78 12.81 15.82
N SER A 100 2.62 13.85 15.92
CA SER A 100 3.82 13.88 16.75
C SER A 100 3.51 13.91 18.24
N GLY A 101 2.30 14.36 18.59
CA GLY A 101 1.92 14.72 19.97
C GLY A 101 2.48 16.09 20.41
N ASP A 102 3.30 16.75 19.59
CA ASP A 102 3.88 18.07 19.81
C ASP A 102 3.22 19.09 18.84
N LYS A 103 2.40 19.98 19.40
CA LYS A 103 1.71 21.02 18.62
C LYS A 103 2.63 22.14 18.15
N GLU A 104 3.74 22.38 18.84
CA GLU A 104 4.72 23.41 18.47
C GLU A 104 5.62 22.92 17.33
N ASN A 105 5.91 21.61 17.30
CA ASN A 105 6.71 20.96 16.27
C ASN A 105 5.95 19.78 15.61
N PRO A 106 4.95 20.07 14.76
CA PRO A 106 4.19 19.03 14.08
C PRO A 106 5.04 18.28 13.05
N THR A 107 4.75 17.00 12.85
CA THR A 107 5.37 16.18 11.81
C THR A 107 4.98 16.70 10.43
N VAL A 108 5.95 17.16 9.64
CA VAL A 108 5.69 17.69 8.29
C VAL A 108 5.79 16.62 7.20
N SER A 109 6.64 15.62 7.41
CA SER A 109 6.90 14.55 6.45
C SER A 109 7.34 13.25 7.14
N THR A 110 7.12 12.14 6.46
CA THR A 110 7.65 10.82 6.84
C THR A 110 8.58 10.33 5.74
N ILE A 111 9.68 9.67 6.13
CA ILE A 111 10.69 9.18 5.20
C ILE A 111 11.05 7.75 5.56
N HIS A 112 11.08 6.85 4.57
CA HIS A 112 11.68 5.53 4.72
C HIS A 112 12.39 5.04 3.46
N SER A 113 13.17 3.97 3.63
CA SER A 113 13.94 3.39 2.52
C SER A 113 13.29 2.12 1.97
N HIS A 114 13.18 2.01 0.64
CA HIS A 114 12.88 0.75 -0.03
C HIS A 114 14.17 0.04 -0.40
N VAL A 115 14.38 -1.13 0.19
CA VAL A 115 15.54 -2.00 -0.10
C VAL A 115 15.30 -2.84 -1.36
N ILE A 116 14.05 -3.23 -1.59
CA ILE A 116 13.67 -4.22 -2.62
C ILE A 116 13.10 -3.53 -3.87
N THR A 117 12.23 -2.54 -3.72
CA THR A 117 11.55 -1.87 -4.84
C THR A 117 12.21 -0.53 -5.15
N GLU A 118 12.23 -0.15 -6.44
CA GLU A 118 12.84 1.12 -6.85
C GLU A 118 11.93 2.34 -6.59
N TYR A 119 10.63 2.12 -6.48
CA TYR A 119 9.60 3.16 -6.35
C TYR A 119 8.69 2.86 -5.16
N ILE A 120 7.95 3.87 -4.70
CA ILE A 120 6.80 3.67 -3.81
C ILE A 120 5.80 2.68 -4.46
N SER A 121 5.25 1.77 -3.67
CA SER A 121 4.33 0.77 -4.21
C SER A 121 2.92 1.35 -4.40
N SER A 122 2.12 0.72 -5.25
CA SER A 122 0.72 1.13 -5.40
C SER A 122 -0.08 0.92 -4.12
N THR A 123 0.27 -0.08 -3.30
CA THR A 123 -0.41 -0.35 -2.03
C THR A 123 -0.06 0.71 -0.99
N ASP A 124 1.19 1.18 -0.93
CA ASP A 124 1.57 2.32 -0.09
C ASP A 124 0.75 3.57 -0.47
N ILE A 125 0.62 3.89 -1.76
CA ILE A 125 -0.19 5.02 -2.23
C ILE A 125 -1.65 4.86 -1.82
N CYS A 126 -2.25 3.67 -2.01
CA CYS A 126 -3.62 3.41 -1.59
C CYS A 126 -3.81 3.64 -0.10
N THR A 127 -2.88 3.16 0.72
CA THR A 127 -2.92 3.35 2.17
C THR A 127 -2.75 4.82 2.55
N LEU A 128 -1.81 5.54 1.93
CA LEU A 128 -1.63 6.97 2.18
C LEU A 128 -2.89 7.77 1.82
N LEU A 129 -3.55 7.45 0.70
CA LEU A 129 -4.82 8.07 0.31
C LEU A 129 -5.95 7.75 1.28
N LEU A 130 -6.00 6.53 1.82
CA LEU A 130 -6.99 6.13 2.83
C LEU A 130 -6.81 6.91 4.14
N TYR A 131 -5.56 7.16 4.55
CA TYR A 131 -5.24 7.77 5.84
C TYR A 131 -4.97 9.28 5.81
N LYS A 132 -4.92 9.93 4.63
CA LYS A 132 -4.50 11.33 4.48
C LYS A 132 -5.24 12.35 5.35
N ASN A 133 -6.50 12.09 5.70
CA ASN A 133 -7.33 13.00 6.50
C ASN A 133 -7.13 12.80 8.01
N TYR A 134 -6.40 11.77 8.42
CA TYR A 134 -6.14 11.45 9.83
C TYR A 134 -4.73 11.81 10.27
N VAL A 135 -3.80 11.98 9.31
CA VAL A 135 -2.40 12.28 9.57
C VAL A 135 -2.11 13.77 9.48
N GLU A 136 -1.18 14.25 10.29
CA GLU A 136 -0.76 15.65 10.23
C GLU A 136 0.25 15.94 9.12
N TRP A 137 1.11 14.96 8.77
CA TRP A 137 2.10 15.13 7.71
C TRP A 137 1.46 15.19 6.33
N LYS A 138 2.06 16.01 5.47
CA LYS A 138 1.54 16.28 4.11
C LYS A 138 2.35 15.60 3.03
N GLN A 139 3.47 15.01 3.39
CA GLN A 139 4.37 14.34 2.46
C GLN A 139 4.85 13.00 3.01
N HIS A 140 4.96 12.04 2.10
CA HIS A 140 5.58 10.75 2.37
C HIS A 140 6.66 10.49 1.32
N ILE A 141 7.88 10.25 1.78
CA ILE A 141 9.07 10.13 0.93
C ILE A 141 9.62 8.72 1.04
N VAL A 142 9.77 8.08 -0.12
CA VAL A 142 10.35 6.75 -0.25
C VAL A 142 11.67 6.86 -1.00
N MET A 143 12.75 6.41 -0.38
CA MET A 143 14.09 6.44 -0.98
C MET A 143 14.56 5.01 -1.31
N SER A 144 14.86 4.74 -2.58
CA SER A 144 15.52 3.51 -2.99
C SER A 144 17.01 3.75 -3.27
N LYS A 145 17.73 2.72 -3.72
CA LYS A 145 19.14 2.89 -4.15
C LYS A 145 19.29 3.87 -5.32
N LYS A 146 18.30 3.98 -6.21
CA LYS A 146 18.42 4.76 -7.45
C LYS A 146 17.44 5.92 -7.55
N LYS A 147 16.32 5.90 -6.81
CA LYS A 147 15.21 6.84 -6.97
C LYS A 147 14.73 7.36 -5.63
N VAL A 148 14.08 8.52 -5.69
CA VAL A 148 13.32 9.09 -4.59
C VAL A 148 11.92 9.36 -5.11
N SER A 149 10.93 8.79 -4.45
CA SER A 149 9.51 9.02 -4.71
C SER A 149 8.95 9.89 -3.59
N ILE A 150 8.29 10.98 -3.95
CA ILE A 150 7.67 11.93 -3.03
C ILE A 150 6.18 11.94 -3.34
N PHE A 151 5.38 11.44 -2.40
CA PHE A 151 3.95 11.53 -2.48
C PHE A 151 3.46 12.71 -1.64
N ASN A 152 2.80 13.67 -2.28
CA ASN A 152 2.16 14.79 -1.62
C ASN A 152 0.68 14.42 -1.36
N LEU A 153 0.33 14.28 -0.07
CA LEU A 153 -0.99 13.83 0.35
C LEU A 153 -2.09 14.88 0.11
N GLU A 154 -1.74 16.17 0.15
CA GLU A 154 -2.70 17.26 -0.08
C GLU A 154 -3.06 17.40 -1.55
N LYS A 155 -2.05 17.34 -2.41
CA LYS A 155 -2.20 17.47 -3.87
C LYS A 155 -2.51 16.14 -4.56
N GLU A 156 -2.49 15.04 -3.81
CA GLU A 156 -2.61 13.67 -4.33
C GLU A 156 -1.68 13.40 -5.52
N SER A 157 -0.46 13.92 -5.47
CA SER A 157 0.49 13.84 -6.58
C SER A 157 1.75 13.09 -6.20
N LEU A 158 2.19 12.23 -7.12
CA LEU A 158 3.43 11.49 -7.01
C LEU A 158 4.49 12.14 -7.91
N PHE A 159 5.58 12.59 -7.30
CA PHE A 159 6.77 13.00 -8.02
C PHE A 159 7.89 11.97 -7.79
N THR A 160 8.73 11.73 -8.80
CA THR A 160 9.85 10.80 -8.66
C THR A 160 11.07 11.29 -9.43
N MET A 161 12.25 11.22 -8.80
CA MET A 161 13.52 11.61 -9.40
C MET A 161 14.66 10.63 -9.10
N LYS A 162 15.80 10.78 -9.78
CA LYS A 162 17.02 10.03 -9.47
C LYS A 162 17.55 10.45 -8.10
N ARG A 163 17.96 9.49 -7.28
CA ARG A 163 18.55 9.77 -5.95
C ARG A 163 19.77 10.68 -6.01
N LYS A 164 20.65 10.46 -6.99
CA LYS A 164 21.80 11.35 -7.24
C LYS A 164 21.39 12.81 -7.51
N THR A 165 20.23 13.04 -8.13
CA THR A 165 19.72 14.40 -8.37
C THR A 165 19.21 15.01 -7.07
N TRP A 166 18.46 14.24 -6.28
CA TRP A 166 18.00 14.64 -4.94
C TRP A 166 19.17 15.03 -4.03
N GLU A 167 20.20 14.19 -3.94
CA GLU A 167 21.39 14.43 -3.12
C GLU A 167 22.13 15.72 -3.52
N LYS A 168 22.21 16.03 -4.83
CA LYS A 168 22.79 17.29 -5.31
C LYS A 168 21.97 18.51 -4.87
N ILE A 169 20.64 18.45 -4.98
CA ILE A 169 19.75 19.54 -4.55
C ILE A 169 19.90 19.78 -3.05
N TYR A 170 19.88 18.71 -2.27
CA TYR A 170 20.02 18.77 -0.81
C TYR A 170 21.34 19.41 -0.37
N ASN A 171 22.45 19.03 -1.00
CA ASN A 171 23.76 19.62 -0.68
C ASN A 171 23.80 21.12 -1.01
N ILE A 172 23.24 21.54 -2.15
CA ILE A 172 23.16 22.97 -2.54
C ILE A 172 22.33 23.77 -1.52
N GLU A 173 21.23 23.22 -1.02
CA GLU A 173 20.40 23.90 -0.01
C GLU A 173 21.08 23.97 1.36
N LYS A 174 21.84 22.93 1.72
CA LYS A 174 22.62 22.91 2.96
C LYS A 174 23.71 23.98 2.96
N ASP A 175 24.42 24.15 1.85
CA ASP A 175 25.52 25.12 1.73
C ASP A 175 25.03 26.58 1.66
N LYS A 176 23.71 26.81 1.52
CA LYS A 176 23.07 28.14 1.55
C LYS A 176 22.59 28.57 2.94
N LYS A 177 22.63 27.68 3.93
CA LYS A 177 22.28 27.95 5.33
C LYS A 177 23.53 28.13 6.17
#